data_AF-A0A0A0KXM7-F1
#
_entry.id   AF-A0A0A0KXM7-F1
#
_cell.length_a   1.000
_cell.length_b   1.000
_cell.length_c   1.000
_cell.angle_alpha   90.00
_cell.angle_beta   90.00
_cell.angle_gamma   90.00
#
_symmetry.space_group_name_H-M   'P 1'
#
loop_
_entity.id
_entity.type
_entity.pdbx_description
1 polymer ?
#
loop_
_entity_poly.entity_id
_entity_poly.type
_entity_poly.pdbx_seq_one_letter_code
_entity_poly.pdbx_strand_id
1 'polypeptide(L)'
;MRLVFFNTLVTNEINELECRRVSVQERKQAMKKLEQQELWAQRKLSMYASVTDIIPNMEDQSKISGHIVDRNKRVVQKFEFDPAKISSFDTCNGLWNMINSP
;
A
#
# COMPACT_ATOMS: atom_id res chain seq x y z
N MET A 1 10.57 57.14 -14.38
CA MET A 1 10.74 55.78 -14.93
C MET A 1 11.34 54.77 -13.92
N ARG A 2 12.50 55.02 -13.28
CA ARG A 2 13.16 54.03 -12.39
C ARG A 2 12.32 53.42 -11.26
N LEU A 3 11.47 54.21 -10.59
CA LEU A 3 10.66 53.72 -9.46
C LEU A 3 9.57 52.72 -9.90
N VAL A 4 9.03 52.88 -11.11
CA VAL A 4 7.99 52.01 -11.67
C VAL A 4 8.57 50.63 -12.02
N PHE A 5 9.76 50.60 -12.63
CA PHE A 5 10.46 49.35 -12.95
C PHE A 5 10.84 48.53 -11.71
N PHE A 6 11.28 49.19 -10.64
CA PHE A 6 11.59 48.53 -9.38
C PHE A 6 10.34 47.89 -8.75
N ASN A 7 9.22 48.61 -8.74
CA ASN A 7 7.94 48.10 -8.23
C ASN A 7 7.43 46.89 -9.01
N THR A 8 7.55 46.90 -10.34
CA THR A 8 7.17 45.75 -11.18
C THR A 8 8.04 44.53 -10.93
N LEU A 9 9.33 44.72 -10.66
CA LEU A 9 10.27 43.62 -10.40
C LEU A 9 9.96 42.95 -9.05
N VAL A 10 9.74 43.76 -8.02
CA VAL A 10 9.32 43.28 -6.69
C VAL A 10 7.97 42.55 -6.76
N THR A 11 7.02 43.08 -7.53
CA THR A 11 5.70 42.44 -7.69
C THR A 11 5.80 41.08 -8.38
N ASN A 12 6.66 40.94 -9.39
CA ASN A 12 6.89 39.67 -10.07
C ASN A 12 7.52 38.62 -9.14
N GLU A 13 8.52 39.01 -8.34
CA GLU A 13 9.12 38.11 -7.34
C GLU A 13 8.09 37.66 -6.30
N ILE A 14 7.24 38.56 -5.81
CA ILE A 14 6.15 38.22 -4.89
C ILE A 14 5.19 37.21 -5.53
N ASN A 15 4.80 37.42 -6.79
CA ASN A 15 3.91 36.51 -7.50
C ASN A 15 4.55 35.13 -7.72
N GLU A 16 5.84 35.07 -8.06
CA GLU A 16 6.56 33.80 -8.17
C GLU A 16 6.61 33.04 -6.84
N LEU A 17 6.89 33.75 -5.74
CA LEU A 17 6.91 33.17 -4.40
C LEU A 17 5.53 32.65 -3.98
N GLU A 18 4.47 33.37 -4.34
CA GLU A 18 3.09 32.94 -4.10
C GLU A 18 2.76 31.65 -4.86
N CYS A 19 3.09 31.59 -6.16
CA CYS A 19 2.93 30.38 -6.97
C CYS A 19 3.72 29.20 -6.38
N ARG A 20 4.96 29.43 -5.94
CA ARG A 20 5.78 28.39 -5.28
C ARG A 20 5.14 27.94 -3.97
N ARG A 21 4.61 28.85 -3.16
CA ARG A 21 3.92 28.54 -1.90
C ARG A 21 2.72 27.62 -2.14
N VAL A 22 1.88 27.95 -3.12
CA VAL A 22 0.72 27.13 -3.51
C VAL A 22 1.18 25.74 -3.94
N SER A 23 2.17 25.66 -4.83
CA SER A 23 2.70 24.37 -5.31
C SER A 23 3.26 23.49 -4.18
N VAL A 24 3.99 24.08 -3.23
CA VAL A 24 4.52 23.36 -2.06
C VAL A 24 3.39 22.86 -1.18
N GLN A 25 2.36 23.67 -0.96
CA GLN A 25 1.21 23.29 -0.14
C GLN A 25 0.40 22.15 -0.77
N GLU A 26 0.18 22.18 -2.08
CA GLU A 26 -0.47 21.09 -2.81
C GLU A 26 0.32 19.78 -2.70
N ARG A 27 1.63 19.83 -2.92
CA ARG A 27 2.52 18.67 -2.75
C ARG A 27 2.46 18.10 -1.34
N LYS A 28 2.46 18.97 -0.32
CA LYS A 28 2.34 18.56 1.09
C LYS A 28 1.03 17.85 1.37
N GLN A 29 -0.08 18.32 0.81
CA GLN A 29 -1.38 17.66 0.96
C GLN A 29 -1.41 16.30 0.23
N ALA A 30 -0.86 16.22 -0.97
CA ALA A 30 -0.74 14.97 -1.72
C ALA A 30 0.09 13.93 -0.95
N MET A 31 1.23 14.33 -0.38
CA MET A 31 2.07 13.46 0.46
C MET A 31 1.31 12.92 1.68
N LYS A 32 0.61 13.79 2.42
CA LYS A 32 -0.22 13.35 3.56
C LYS A 32 -1.26 12.30 3.17
N LYS A 33 -1.87 12.45 1.99
CA LYS A 33 -2.86 11.49 1.48
C LYS A 33 -2.20 10.14 1.16
N LEU A 34 -1.01 10.15 0.55
CA LEU A 34 -0.24 8.93 0.27
C LEU A 34 0.20 8.22 1.55
N GLU A 35 0.71 8.96 2.54
CA GLU A 35 1.08 8.40 3.86
C GLU A 35 -0.13 7.74 4.54
N GLN A 36 -1.30 8.38 4.49
CA GLN A 36 -2.52 7.83 5.06
C GLN A 36 -2.97 6.55 4.33
N GLN A 37 -2.83 6.50 3.01
CA GLN A 37 -3.15 5.32 2.21
C GLN A 37 -2.20 4.16 2.49
N GLU A 38 -0.90 4.44 2.61
CA GLU A 38 0.12 3.45 2.97
C GLU A 38 -0.16 2.87 4.36
N LEU A 39 -0.41 3.72 5.35
CA LEU A 39 -0.74 3.28 6.70
C LEU A 39 -2.03 2.44 6.73
N TRP A 40 -3.03 2.79 5.93
CA TRP A 40 -4.25 2.01 5.81
C TRP A 40 -3.98 0.64 5.17
N ALA A 41 -3.19 0.58 4.11
CA ALA A 41 -2.80 -0.67 3.47
C ALA A 41 -2.04 -1.59 4.44
N GLN A 42 -1.06 -1.05 5.17
CA GLN A 42 -0.31 -1.79 6.19
C GLN A 42 -1.20 -2.35 7.29
N ARG A 43 -2.13 -1.53 7.83
CA ARG A 43 -3.10 -1.98 8.85
C ARG A 43 -4.00 -3.09 8.33
N LYS A 44 -4.46 -2.98 7.09
CA LYS A 44 -5.31 -3.99 6.45
C LYS A 44 -4.58 -5.31 6.30
N LEU A 45 -3.33 -5.28 5.84
CA LEU A 45 -2.48 -6.47 5.72
C LEU A 45 -2.19 -7.10 7.09
N SER A 46 -1.88 -6.28 8.10
CA SER A 46 -1.66 -6.75 9.47
C SER A 46 -2.91 -7.42 10.04
N MET A 47 -4.09 -6.87 9.78
CA MET A 47 -5.36 -7.47 10.19
C MET A 47 -5.56 -8.84 9.55
N TYR A 48 -5.33 -8.98 8.23
CA TYR A 48 -5.44 -10.26 7.56
C TYR A 48 -4.46 -11.30 8.11
N ALA A 49 -3.19 -10.94 8.26
CA ALA A 49 -2.17 -11.83 8.82
C ALA A 49 -2.48 -12.25 10.27
N SER A 50 -3.15 -11.40 11.06
CA SER A 50 -3.53 -11.76 12.44
C SER A 50 -4.65 -12.79 12.53
N VAL A 51 -5.43 -12.96 11.47
CA VAL A 51 -6.57 -13.90 11.42
C VAL A 51 -6.19 -15.20 10.72
N THR A 52 -5.35 -15.13 9.69
CA THR A 52 -5.04 -16.28 8.84
C THR A 52 -3.67 -16.88 9.08
N ASP A 53 -2.76 -16.13 9.74
CA ASP A 53 -1.34 -16.43 9.85
C ASP A 53 -0.67 -16.76 8.49
N ILE A 54 -1.23 -16.24 7.39
CA ILE A 54 -0.70 -16.40 6.04
C ILE A 54 0.35 -15.34 5.75
N ILE A 55 1.48 -15.79 5.19
CA ILE A 55 2.46 -14.97 4.48
C ILE A 55 2.37 -15.32 2.99
N PRO A 56 1.78 -14.45 2.15
CA PRO A 56 1.68 -14.69 0.71
C PRO A 56 3.04 -14.56 0.04
N ASN A 57 3.27 -15.35 -1.01
CA ASN A 57 4.39 -15.16 -1.92
C ASN A 57 4.05 -14.04 -2.92
N MET A 58 4.91 -13.03 -3.00
CA MET A 58 4.73 -11.87 -3.89
C MET A 58 5.60 -11.92 -5.15
N GLU A 59 6.49 -12.91 -5.28
CA GLU A 59 7.43 -13.01 -6.40
C GLU A 59 6.77 -13.56 -7.67
N ASP A 60 5.92 -14.57 -7.54
CA ASP A 60 5.24 -15.23 -8.66
C ASP A 60 3.74 -14.90 -8.66
N GLN A 61 3.33 -14.06 -9.60
CA GLN A 61 1.94 -13.62 -9.76
C GLN A 61 1.10 -14.59 -10.61
N SER A 62 1.70 -15.62 -11.21
CA SER A 62 0.96 -16.61 -12.00
C SER A 62 0.13 -17.58 -11.13
N LYS A 63 0.43 -17.62 -9.83
CA LYS A 63 -0.15 -18.55 -8.87
C LYS A 63 -0.48 -17.88 -7.54
N ILE A 64 -1.45 -18.45 -6.83
CA ILE A 64 -1.74 -18.07 -5.45
C ILE A 64 -0.93 -19.00 -4.56
N SER A 65 0.18 -18.51 -4.01
CA SER A 65 1.08 -19.33 -3.19
C SER A 65 1.57 -18.60 -1.95
N GLY A 66 2.08 -19.36 -0.97
CA GLY A 66 2.56 -18.80 0.28
C GLY A 66 2.72 -19.84 1.37
N HIS A 67 2.75 -19.34 2.61
CA HIS A 67 2.96 -20.15 3.80
C HIS A 67 1.95 -19.77 4.88
N ILE A 68 1.40 -20.76 5.59
CA ILE A 68 0.66 -20.58 6.84
C ILE A 68 1.62 -20.85 8.00
N VAL A 69 1.73 -19.91 8.94
CA VAL A 69 2.67 -19.96 10.07
C VAL A 69 1.94 -20.30 11.35
N ASP A 70 2.12 -21.52 11.86
CA ASP A 70 1.66 -21.86 13.20
C ASP A 70 2.67 -21.36 14.25
N ARG A 71 2.33 -20.26 14.91
CA ARG A 71 3.19 -19.63 15.93
C ARG A 71 3.37 -20.49 17.18
N ASN A 72 2.41 -21.37 17.48
CA ASN A 72 2.45 -22.23 18.66
C ASN A 72 3.29 -23.48 18.39
N LYS A 73 3.14 -24.08 17.21
CA LYS A 73 3.80 -25.33 16.83
C LYS A 73 5.13 -25.10 16.10
N ARG A 74 5.47 -23.86 15.74
CA ARG A 74 6.62 -23.51 14.88
C ARG A 74 6.61 -24.27 13.54
N VAL A 75 5.42 -24.56 13.03
CA VAL A 75 5.23 -25.27 11.76
C VAL A 75 4.90 -24.27 10.66
N VAL A 76 5.49 -24.49 9.49
CA VAL A 76 5.23 -23.69 8.29
C VAL A 76 4.63 -24.62 7.23
N GLN A 77 3.34 -24.44 6.93
CA GLN A 77 2.67 -25.19 5.87
C GLN A 77 2.67 -24.38 4.58
N LYS A 78 3.19 -24.96 3.50
CA LYS A 78 3.20 -24.33 2.16
C LYS A 78 1.87 -24.59 1.44
N PHE A 79 1.40 -23.61 0.69
CA PHE A 79 0.28 -23.77 -0.23
C PHE A 79 0.59 -23.17 -1.60
N GLU A 80 -0.04 -23.73 -2.63
CA GLU A 80 0.04 -23.28 -4.00
C GLU A 80 -1.25 -23.66 -4.75
N PHE A 81 -1.86 -22.70 -5.40
CA PHE A 81 -3.07 -22.86 -6.21
C PHE A 81 -2.86 -22.20 -7.57
N ASP A 82 -3.27 -22.90 -8.62
CA ASP A 82 -3.27 -22.40 -10.00
C ASP A 82 -4.63 -21.73 -10.29
N PRO A 83 -4.69 -20.40 -10.46
CA PRO A 83 -5.94 -19.66 -10.71
C PRO A 83 -6.64 -20.07 -12.00
N ALA A 84 -5.92 -20.69 -12.95
CA ALA A 84 -6.51 -21.18 -14.20
C ALA A 84 -7.20 -22.54 -14.04
N LYS A 85 -6.88 -23.30 -12.99
CA LYS A 85 -7.40 -24.66 -12.76
C LYS A 85 -8.42 -24.74 -11.63
N ILE A 86 -8.28 -23.87 -10.62
CA ILE A 86 -9.09 -23.92 -9.40
C ILE A 86 -9.89 -22.62 -9.30
N SER A 87 -11.18 -22.74 -8.97
CA SER A 87 -12.04 -21.58 -8.79
C SER A 87 -11.63 -20.76 -7.57
N SER A 88 -11.96 -19.47 -7.55
CA SER A 88 -11.74 -18.64 -6.36
C SER A 88 -12.46 -19.19 -5.12
N PHE A 89 -13.62 -19.82 -5.32
CA PHE A 89 -14.38 -20.45 -4.23
C PHE A 89 -13.62 -21.63 -3.62
N ASP A 90 -13.16 -22.56 -4.47
CA ASP A 90 -12.43 -23.75 -4.02
C ASP A 90 -11.08 -23.38 -3.39
N THR A 91 -10.40 -22.37 -3.94
CA THR A 91 -9.16 -21.83 -3.37
C THR A 91 -9.39 -21.29 -1.96
N CYS A 92 -10.41 -20.46 -1.78
CA CYS A 92 -10.77 -19.92 -0.47
C CYS A 92 -11.13 -21.02 0.54
N ASN A 93 -11.93 -22.00 0.12
CA ASN A 93 -12.34 -23.10 0.98
C ASN A 93 -11.13 -23.97 1.37
N GLY A 94 -10.24 -24.25 0.42
CA GLY A 94 -8.99 -24.96 0.65
C GLY A 94 -8.09 -24.26 1.67
N LEU A 95 -7.91 -22.93 1.53
CA LEU A 95 -7.13 -22.13 2.49
C LEU A 95 -7.75 -22.16 3.89
N TRP A 96 -9.07 -21.96 4.02
CA TRP A 96 -9.73 -22.00 5.32
C TRP A 96 -9.66 -23.38 5.98
N ASN A 97 -9.72 -24.47 5.19
CA ASN A 97 -9.54 -25.81 5.72
C ASN A 97 -8.12 -26.05 6.24
N MET A 98 -7.10 -25.46 5.60
CA MET A 98 -5.72 -25.51 6.09
C MET A 98 -5.54 -24.68 7.37
N ILE A 99 -6.07 -23.46 7.41
CA ILE A 99 -6.01 -22.57 8.60
C ILE A 99 -6.65 -23.22 9.82
N ASN A 100 -7.81 -23.85 9.64
CA ASN A 100 -8.57 -24.49 10.72
C ASN A 100 -8.13 -25.93 11.01
N SER A 101 -7.05 -26.40 10.37
CA SER A 101 -6.56 -27.77 10.58
C SER A 101 -5.96 -27.91 11.99
N PRO A 102 -6.34 -28.94 12.76
CA PRO A 102 -6.01 -29.08 14.18
C PRO A 102 -4.53 -29.18 14.53
#